data_AF-A0AAV7XW01-F1
#
_entry.id   AF-A0AAV7XW01-F1
#
_cell.length_a   1.000
_cell.length_b   1.000
_cell.length_c   1.000
_cell.angle_alpha   90.00
_cell.angle_beta   90.00
_cell.angle_gamma   90.00
#
_symmetry.space_group_name_H-M   'P 1'
#
loop_
_entity.id
_entity.type
_entity.pdbx_description
1 polymer ?
#
loop_
_entity_poly.entity_id
_entity_poly.type
_entity_poly.pdbx_seq_one_letter_code
_entity_poly.pdbx_strand_id
1 'polypeptide(L)'
;MRLEIHSAVNFLVQLLRLHHNSLSEAQLEMFKGSLSDLLSHRYRYHWFPDRPHRGSAYRCLRINGSMDPVIAEAGDAVGLPGSFLHRLFPSELTMWIDPAEVSYRIGENGSICVLYEDAAPTTLVTHDTELLMERVGNKAIPSVPARPLHMQHQSVQQKYDLSTYASS
;
A
#
# COMPACT_ATOMS: atom_id res chain seq x y z
N MET A 1 9.17 5.31 -0.68
CA MET A 1 9.37 4.04 0.07
C MET A 1 9.09 4.19 1.57
N ARG A 2 9.71 5.14 2.28
CA ARG A 2 9.59 5.24 3.75
C ARG A 2 8.15 5.47 4.23
N LEU A 3 7.40 6.37 3.58
CA LEU A 3 6.02 6.70 3.98
C LEU A 3 5.06 5.57 3.67
N GLU A 4 5.29 4.86 2.56
CA GLU A 4 4.52 3.71 2.10
C GLU A 4 4.70 2.53 3.06
N ILE A 5 5.95 2.19 3.40
CA ILE A 5 6.24 1.16 4.41
C ILE A 5 5.64 1.56 5.76
N HIS A 6 5.82 2.80 6.20
CA HIS A 6 5.27 3.26 7.47
C HIS A 6 3.73 3.12 7.53
N SER A 7 3.04 3.53 6.46
CA SER A 7 1.58 3.41 6.36
C SER A 7 1.14 1.95 6.41
N ALA A 8 1.78 1.08 5.63
CA ALA A 8 1.51 -0.36 5.59
C ALA A 8 1.69 -1.02 6.97
N VAL A 9 2.85 -0.81 7.61
CA VAL A 9 3.16 -1.43 8.90
C VAL A 9 2.23 -0.92 10.00
N ASN A 10 1.93 0.38 10.03
CA ASN A 10 0.97 0.92 11.00
C ASN A 10 -0.41 0.28 10.86
N PHE A 11 -0.88 0.08 9.63
CA PHE A 11 -2.16 -0.60 9.40
C PHE A 11 -2.13 -2.06 9.90
N LEU A 12 -1.07 -2.81 9.63
CA LEU A 12 -0.92 -4.18 10.14
C LEU A 12 -0.89 -4.22 11.66
N VAL A 13 -0.19 -3.30 12.31
CA VAL A 13 -0.18 -3.16 13.78
C VAL A 13 -1.56 -2.79 14.32
N GLN A 14 -2.31 -1.94 13.62
CA GLN A 14 -3.69 -1.62 14.00
C GLN A 14 -4.59 -2.86 13.93
N LEU A 15 -4.46 -3.71 12.91
CA LEU A 15 -5.19 -4.98 12.83
C LEU A 15 -4.89 -5.87 14.04
N LEU A 16 -3.61 -6.02 14.40
CA LEU A 16 -3.21 -6.78 15.59
C LEU A 16 -3.77 -6.19 16.89
N ARG A 17 -3.85 -4.85 16.99
CA ARG A 17 -4.39 -4.15 18.16
C ARG A 17 -5.90 -4.39 18.33
N LEU A 18 -6.66 -4.63 17.25
CA LEU A 18 -8.10 -4.91 17.33
C LEU A 18 -8.40 -6.23 18.07
N HIS A 19 -7.45 -7.16 18.12
CA HIS A 19 -7.56 -8.39 18.90
C HIS A 19 -7.23 -8.13 20.38
N HIS A 20 -8.20 -7.57 21.10
CA HIS A 20 -8.09 -7.19 22.51
C HIS A 20 -7.42 -8.28 23.36
N ASN A 21 -6.46 -7.85 24.20
CA ASN A 21 -5.70 -8.66 25.15
C ASN A 21 -4.75 -9.72 24.59
N SER A 22 -4.50 -9.74 23.27
CA SER A 22 -3.56 -10.72 22.68
C SER A 22 -2.09 -10.27 22.71
N LEU A 23 -1.84 -8.95 22.61
CA LEU A 23 -0.50 -8.36 22.51
C LEU A 23 -0.40 -7.06 23.33
N SER A 24 0.75 -6.85 23.98
CA SER A 24 1.07 -5.59 24.66
C SER A 24 1.56 -4.52 23.67
N GLU A 25 1.44 -3.24 24.03
CA GLU A 25 1.97 -2.13 23.21
C GLU A 25 3.48 -2.25 22.96
N ALA A 26 4.24 -2.78 23.91
CA ALA A 26 5.67 -3.05 23.73
C ALA A 26 5.92 -4.12 22.64
N GLN A 27 5.14 -5.20 22.62
CA GLN A 27 5.23 -6.23 21.58
C GLN A 27 4.82 -5.68 20.21
N LEU A 28 3.78 -4.84 20.16
CA LEU A 28 3.34 -4.19 18.93
C LEU A 28 4.43 -3.26 18.37
N GLU A 29 5.11 -2.48 19.22
CA GLU A 29 6.17 -1.57 18.78
C GLU A 29 7.43 -2.34 18.35
N MET A 30 7.80 -3.42 19.04
CA MET A 30 8.89 -4.30 18.60
C MET A 30 8.60 -4.92 17.23
N PHE A 31 7.40 -5.48 17.04
CA PHE A 31 6.97 -6.04 15.75
C PHE A 31 6.96 -4.99 14.64
N LYS A 32 6.45 -3.78 14.94
CA LYS A 32 6.45 -2.64 14.03
C LYS A 32 7.85 -2.28 13.55
N GLY A 33 8.81 -2.19 14.46
CA GLY A 33 10.22 -1.94 14.13
C GLY A 33 10.79 -3.04 13.24
N SER A 34 10.65 -4.30 13.67
CA SER A 34 11.17 -5.46 12.95
C SER A 34 10.63 -5.56 11.52
N LEU A 35 9.32 -5.37 11.34
CA LEU A 35 8.71 -5.44 10.01
C LEU A 35 9.13 -4.26 9.12
N SER A 36 9.25 -3.05 9.69
CA SER A 36 9.68 -1.86 8.96
C SER A 36 11.10 -2.03 8.39
N ASP A 37 12.01 -2.57 9.20
CA ASP A 37 13.41 -2.79 8.81
C ASP A 37 13.51 -3.89 7.74
N LEU A 38 12.80 -4.99 7.93
CA LEU A 38 12.79 -6.11 6.99
C LEU A 38 12.25 -5.71 5.61
N LEU A 39 11.13 -4.97 5.57
CA LEU A 39 10.57 -4.46 4.31
C LEU A 39 11.51 -3.47 3.63
N SER A 40 12.11 -2.55 4.41
CA SER A 40 13.05 -1.56 3.88
C SER A 40 14.27 -2.22 3.23
N HIS A 41 14.79 -3.28 3.86
CA HIS A 41 15.88 -4.07 3.31
C HIS A 41 15.44 -4.83 2.04
N ARG A 42 14.32 -5.56 2.13
CA ARG A 42 13.80 -6.41 1.04
C ARG A 42 13.50 -5.63 -0.23
N TYR A 43 12.98 -4.41 -0.10
CA TYR A 43 12.50 -3.62 -1.24
C TYR A 43 13.59 -2.76 -1.90
N ARG A 44 14.79 -2.65 -1.29
CA ARG A 44 15.87 -1.75 -1.72
C ARG A 44 16.20 -1.81 -3.22
N TYR A 45 16.21 -3.00 -3.81
CA TYR A 45 16.53 -3.22 -5.24
C TYR A 45 15.30 -3.49 -6.11
N HIS A 46 14.12 -3.45 -5.50
CA HIS A 46 12.84 -3.70 -6.15
C HIS A 46 11.92 -2.49 -5.96
N TRP A 47 12.46 -1.28 -5.88
CA TRP A 47 11.69 -0.05 -5.72
C TRP A 47 11.94 0.87 -6.92
N PHE A 48 10.92 1.07 -7.76
CA PHE A 48 11.05 1.81 -9.02
C PHE A 48 10.04 2.97 -9.07
N PRO A 49 10.37 4.16 -8.54
CA PRO A 49 9.46 5.31 -8.53
C PRO A 49 8.90 5.68 -9.91
N ASP A 50 9.73 5.61 -10.96
CA ASP A 50 9.31 5.95 -12.33
C ASP A 50 8.40 4.88 -12.97
N ARG A 51 8.35 3.68 -12.37
CA ARG A 51 7.50 2.56 -12.82
C ARG A 51 6.91 1.85 -11.59
N PRO A 52 5.94 2.47 -10.89
CA PRO A 52 5.49 1.99 -9.58
C PRO A 52 5.09 0.51 -9.55
N HIS A 53 4.45 0.01 -10.61
CA HIS A 53 3.97 -1.37 -10.68
C HIS A 53 5.07 -2.40 -10.97
N ARG A 54 6.25 -1.97 -11.43
CA ARG A 54 7.37 -2.89 -11.63
C ARG A 54 7.76 -3.48 -10.27
N GLY A 55 7.70 -4.80 -10.16
CA GLY A 55 7.99 -5.51 -8.91
C GLY A 55 6.90 -5.43 -7.84
N SER A 56 5.68 -4.97 -8.18
CA SER A 56 4.56 -4.90 -7.23
C SER A 56 4.24 -6.26 -6.61
N ALA A 57 4.21 -7.33 -7.40
CA ALA A 57 4.00 -8.70 -6.91
C ALA A 57 5.09 -9.15 -5.91
N TYR A 58 6.36 -8.78 -6.13
CA TYR A 58 7.46 -9.08 -5.20
C TYR A 58 7.31 -8.35 -3.86
N ARG A 59 6.74 -7.14 -3.88
CA ARG A 59 6.47 -6.29 -2.70
C ARG A 59 5.08 -6.53 -2.09
N CYS A 60 4.30 -7.43 -2.67
CA CYS A 60 2.99 -7.76 -2.14
C CYS A 60 3.14 -8.57 -0.86
N LEU A 61 2.37 -8.21 0.17
CA LEU A 61 2.20 -9.02 1.37
C LEU A 61 0.89 -9.80 1.24
N ARG A 62 0.93 -11.11 1.44
CA ARG A 62 -0.26 -11.96 1.23
C ARG A 62 -0.44 -12.99 2.33
N ILE A 63 -1.60 -12.93 2.97
CA ILE A 63 -2.11 -13.93 3.90
C ILE A 63 -3.31 -14.60 3.21
N ASN A 64 -3.21 -15.89 2.93
CA ASN A 64 -4.32 -16.73 2.44
C ASN A 64 -3.92 -18.19 2.66
N GLY A 65 -4.62 -18.87 3.57
CA GLY A 65 -4.34 -20.24 4.00
C GLY A 65 -3.04 -20.39 4.80
N SER A 66 -2.03 -19.57 4.51
CA SER A 66 -0.75 -19.46 5.21
C SER A 66 -0.37 -17.99 5.44
N MET A 67 0.48 -17.77 6.45
CA MET A 67 1.06 -16.47 6.75
C MET A 67 2.06 -16.04 5.66
N ASP A 68 2.11 -14.73 5.39
CA ASP A 68 3.15 -14.14 4.56
C ASP A 68 4.54 -14.37 5.21
N PRO A 69 5.55 -14.87 4.48
CA PRO A 69 6.85 -15.21 5.05
C PRO A 69 7.58 -14.00 5.65
N VAL A 70 7.41 -12.80 5.09
CA VAL A 70 8.05 -11.57 5.60
C VAL A 70 7.39 -11.14 6.91
N ILE A 71 6.06 -11.25 7.00
CA ILE A 71 5.33 -10.99 8.25
C ILE A 71 5.71 -12.01 9.32
N ALA A 72 5.80 -13.30 8.96
CA ALA A 72 6.21 -14.36 9.88
C ALA A 72 7.63 -14.15 10.40
N GLU A 73 8.59 -13.85 9.51
CA GLU A 73 9.99 -13.58 9.88
C GLU A 73 10.11 -12.39 10.84
N ALA A 74 9.39 -11.29 10.57
CA ALA A 74 9.37 -10.13 11.46
C ALA A 74 8.74 -10.45 12.84
N GLY A 75 7.73 -11.32 12.87
CA GLY A 75 7.14 -11.81 14.11
C GLY A 75 8.11 -12.67 14.91
N ASP A 76 8.72 -13.66 14.27
CA ASP A 76 9.65 -14.60 14.90
C ASP A 76 10.85 -13.86 15.52
N ALA A 77 11.36 -12.82 14.85
CA ALA A 77 12.45 -11.98 15.34
C ALA A 77 12.16 -11.27 16.69
N VAL A 78 10.88 -11.09 17.04
CA VAL A 78 10.44 -10.45 18.28
C VAL A 78 9.66 -11.39 19.20
N GLY A 79 9.76 -12.71 18.97
CA GLY A 79 9.12 -13.73 19.80
C GLY A 79 7.62 -13.85 19.59
N LEU A 80 7.10 -13.47 18.41
CA LEU A 80 5.70 -13.62 18.01
C LEU A 80 5.60 -14.61 16.85
N PRO A 81 5.40 -15.92 17.14
CA PRO A 81 5.41 -16.94 16.10
C PRO A 81 4.45 -16.63 14.95
N GLY A 82 4.87 -16.85 13.70
CA GLY A 82 4.00 -16.62 12.54
C GLY A 82 2.63 -17.31 12.63
N SER A 83 2.57 -18.51 13.23
CA SER A 83 1.31 -19.23 13.48
C SER A 83 0.40 -18.55 14.51
N PHE A 84 0.98 -17.85 15.49
CA PHE A 84 0.26 -17.03 16.44
C PHE A 84 -0.30 -15.79 15.76
N LEU A 85 0.54 -15.06 15.02
CA LEU A 85 0.11 -13.89 14.25
C LEU A 85 -0.98 -14.24 13.24
N HIS A 86 -0.92 -15.43 12.62
CA HIS A 86 -1.90 -15.87 11.62
C HIS A 86 -3.32 -15.96 12.20
N ARG A 87 -3.46 -16.26 13.50
CA ARG A 87 -4.77 -16.27 14.17
C ARG A 87 -5.31 -14.87 14.48
N LEU A 88 -4.46 -13.84 14.42
CA LEU A 88 -4.80 -12.46 14.75
C LEU A 88 -4.99 -11.59 13.50
N PHE A 89 -4.51 -12.01 12.34
CA PHE A 89 -4.78 -11.31 11.09
C PHE A 89 -6.05 -11.84 10.42
N PRO A 90 -6.67 -11.06 9.51
CA PRO A 90 -7.69 -11.59 8.61
C PRO A 90 -7.16 -12.83 7.87
N SER A 91 -8.02 -13.86 7.71
CA SER A 91 -7.66 -15.10 7.02
C SER A 91 -7.24 -14.88 5.56
N GLU A 92 -7.74 -13.80 4.96
CA GLU A 92 -7.46 -13.38 3.60
C GLU A 92 -7.14 -11.89 3.57
N LEU A 93 -5.86 -11.57 3.40
CA LEU A 93 -5.36 -10.20 3.25
C LEU A 93 -4.37 -10.19 2.10
N THR A 94 -4.53 -9.24 1.19
CA THR A 94 -3.52 -8.91 0.16
C THR A 94 -3.22 -7.43 0.27
N MET A 95 -1.96 -7.05 0.36
CA MET A 95 -1.53 -5.66 0.44
C MET A 95 -0.40 -5.40 -0.55
N TRP A 96 -0.55 -4.34 -1.35
CA TRP A 96 0.45 -3.85 -2.28
C TRP A 96 1.10 -2.59 -1.71
N ILE A 97 2.43 -2.60 -1.65
CA ILE A 97 3.25 -1.49 -1.16
C ILE A 97 4.08 -1.00 -2.33
N ASP A 98 3.54 -0.03 -3.07
CA ASP A 98 4.10 0.47 -4.31
C ASP A 98 4.59 1.93 -4.13
N PRO A 99 5.52 2.42 -4.97
CA PRO A 99 5.84 3.84 -5.00
C PRO A 99 4.59 4.70 -5.15
N ALA A 100 4.45 5.68 -4.25
CA ALA A 100 3.32 6.61 -4.18
C ALA A 100 1.94 5.98 -3.86
N GLU A 101 1.82 4.67 -3.59
CA GLU A 101 0.53 4.06 -3.26
C GLU A 101 0.67 2.83 -2.35
N VAL A 102 -0.17 2.76 -1.31
CA VAL A 102 -0.40 1.53 -0.55
C VAL A 102 -1.87 1.18 -0.65
N SER A 103 -2.15 -0.03 -1.11
CA SER A 103 -3.51 -0.52 -1.31
C SER A 103 -3.66 -1.91 -0.69
N TYR A 104 -4.86 -2.27 -0.27
CA TYR A 104 -5.11 -3.59 0.32
C TYR A 104 -6.50 -4.12 -0.05
N ARG A 105 -6.66 -5.42 0.10
CA ARG A 105 -7.92 -6.15 -0.02
C ARG A 105 -8.05 -7.14 1.12
N ILE A 106 -9.21 -7.18 1.76
CA ILE A 106 -9.57 -8.20 2.76
C ILE A 106 -10.65 -9.09 2.16
N GLY A 107 -10.43 -10.41 2.18
CA GLY A 107 -11.27 -11.40 1.49
C GLY A 107 -10.92 -11.57 0.01
N GLU A 108 -11.08 -12.78 -0.54
CA GLU A 108 -10.84 -13.05 -1.96
C GLU A 108 -11.70 -12.20 -2.90
N ASN A 109 -12.96 -11.96 -2.51
CA ASN A 109 -13.92 -11.13 -3.24
C ASN A 109 -14.06 -9.71 -2.68
N GLY A 110 -13.11 -9.28 -1.85
CA GLY A 110 -13.11 -7.94 -1.27
C GLY A 110 -12.82 -6.84 -2.29
N SER A 111 -13.33 -5.64 -2.02
CA SER A 111 -12.91 -4.43 -2.75
C SER A 111 -11.47 -4.07 -2.41
N ILE A 112 -10.72 -3.52 -3.37
CA ILE A 112 -9.43 -2.89 -3.08
C ILE A 112 -9.66 -1.50 -2.47
N CYS A 113 -9.03 -1.26 -1.34
CA CYS A 113 -9.02 0.02 -0.62
C CYS A 113 -7.63 0.65 -0.68
N VAL A 114 -7.58 1.94 -0.98
CA VAL A 114 -6.33 2.73 -0.93
C VAL A 114 -6.11 3.20 0.51
N LEU A 115 -4.97 2.82 1.09
CA LEU A 115 -4.54 3.21 2.44
C LEU A 115 -3.67 4.47 2.42
N TYR A 116 -2.81 4.60 1.41
CA TYR A 116 -1.93 5.74 1.20
C TYR A 116 -1.85 6.02 -0.29
N GLU A 117 -1.90 7.29 -0.66
CA GLU A 117 -1.64 7.77 -2.01
C GLU A 117 -0.88 9.09 -1.90
N ASP A 118 0.29 9.19 -2.54
CA ASP A 118 0.99 10.46 -2.63
C ASP A 118 0.32 11.29 -3.72
N ALA A 119 -0.27 12.42 -3.33
CA ALA A 119 -0.84 13.35 -4.29
C ALA A 119 0.31 14.07 -5.02
N ALA A 120 0.82 13.47 -6.09
CA ALA A 120 1.58 14.25 -7.06
C ALA A 120 0.69 15.41 -7.50
N PRO A 121 1.15 16.68 -7.46
CA PRO A 121 0.40 17.74 -8.11
C PRO A 121 0.28 17.32 -9.57
N THR A 122 -0.96 17.21 -10.06
CA THR A 122 -1.24 16.86 -11.45
C THR A 122 -0.57 17.89 -12.35
N THR A 123 0.70 17.71 -12.70
CA THR A 123 1.31 18.37 -13.84
C THR A 123 0.74 17.68 -15.07
N LEU A 124 -0.49 18.07 -15.43
CA LEU A 124 -0.91 18.04 -16.81
C LEU A 124 0.06 18.96 -17.56
N VAL A 125 1.20 18.42 -17.98
CA VAL A 125 1.97 19.01 -19.07
C VAL A 125 1.20 18.66 -20.34
N THR A 126 0.07 19.35 -20.55
CA THR A 126 -0.46 19.50 -21.90
C THR A 126 0.50 20.46 -22.59
N HIS A 127 1.08 20.00 -23.69
CA HIS A 127 2.08 20.69 -24.52
C HIS A 127 1.59 21.99 -25.19
N ASP A 128 0.52 22.62 -24.69
CA ASP A 128 -0.20 23.74 -25.32
C ASP A 128 -0.26 25.00 -24.43
N THR A 129 0.62 25.14 -23.43
CA THR A 129 0.63 26.31 -22.53
C THR A 129 1.59 27.43 -22.92
N GLU A 130 2.26 27.35 -24.07
CA GLU A 130 3.01 28.50 -24.60
C GLU A 130 2.11 29.48 -25.40
N LEU A 131 0.89 29.07 -25.77
CA LEU A 131 -0.02 29.87 -26.61
C LEU A 131 -1.15 30.59 -25.85
N LEU A 132 -1.26 30.42 -24.53
CA LEU A 132 -2.35 30.97 -23.72
C LEU A 132 -1.94 32.08 -22.74
N MET A 133 -0.66 32.48 -22.71
CA MET A 133 -0.21 33.56 -21.82
C MET A 133 -0.49 34.98 -22.33
N GLU A 134 -1.05 35.17 -23.53
CA GLU A 134 -1.25 36.53 -24.06
C GLU A 134 -2.65 37.13 -23.92
N ARG A 135 -3.66 36.43 -23.41
CA ARG A 135 -5.02 36.99 -23.42
C ARG A 135 -5.86 36.66 -22.18
N VAL A 136 -6.15 37.75 -21.46
CA VAL A 136 -7.30 38.03 -20.58
C VAL A 136 -7.10 37.77 -19.08
N GLY A 137 -7.25 38.86 -18.32
CA GLY A 137 -7.12 38.91 -16.86
C GLY A 137 -8.24 38.26 -16.06
N ASN A 138 -7.99 38.18 -14.75
CA ASN A 138 -8.90 37.90 -13.64
C ASN A 138 -10.20 37.16 -14.00
N LYS A 139 -10.13 35.84 -14.16
CA LYS A 139 -11.28 34.93 -13.95
C LYS A 139 -10.81 33.68 -13.21
N ALA A 140 -11.68 33.21 -12.29
CA ALA A 140 -11.42 32.14 -11.34
C ALA A 140 -10.92 30.85 -12.02
N ILE A 141 -9.96 30.19 -11.36
CA ILE A 141 -9.45 28.86 -11.71
C ILE A 141 -10.66 27.89 -11.66
N PRO A 142 -11.00 27.18 -12.75
CA PRO A 142 -12.07 26.20 -12.71
C PRO A 142 -11.65 25.05 -11.79
N SER A 143 -12.52 24.70 -10.84
CA SER A 143 -12.33 23.52 -10.00
C SER A 143 -12.31 22.27 -10.87
N VAL A 144 -11.23 21.50 -10.78
CA VAL A 144 -11.16 20.17 -11.40
C VAL A 144 -12.25 19.31 -10.75
N PRO A 145 -13.14 18.67 -11.52
CA PRO A 145 -14.17 17.81 -10.93
C PRO A 145 -13.49 16.63 -10.23
N ALA A 146 -13.81 16.43 -8.95
CA ALA A 146 -13.41 15.24 -8.22
C ALA A 146 -13.91 14.00 -8.98
N ARG A 147 -13.03 13.01 -9.22
CA ARG A 147 -13.45 11.75 -9.83
C ARG A 147 -14.47 11.07 -8.92
N PRO A 148 -15.58 10.54 -9.46
CA PRO A 148 -16.52 9.77 -8.65
C PRO A 148 -15.82 8.56 -8.02
N LEU A 149 -16.06 8.31 -6.73
CA LEU A 149 -15.45 7.20 -5.96
C LEU A 149 -15.57 5.85 -6.68
N HIS A 150 -16.69 5.61 -7.38
CA HIS A 150 -16.91 4.38 -8.14
C HIS A 150 -15.91 4.17 -9.29
N MET A 151 -15.51 5.24 -10.00
CA MET A 151 -14.51 5.17 -11.07
C MET A 151 -13.09 5.00 -10.52
N GLN A 152 -12.79 5.57 -9.34
CA GLN A 152 -11.52 5.31 -8.66
C GLN A 152 -11.41 3.83 -8.29
N HIS A 153 -12.44 3.24 -7.69
CA HIS A 153 -12.47 1.83 -7.30
C HIS A 153 -12.28 0.86 -8.50
N GLN A 154 -12.96 1.10 -9.62
CA GLN A 154 -12.81 0.26 -10.82
C GLN A 154 -11.39 0.34 -11.43
N SER A 155 -10.79 1.54 -11.45
CA SER A 155 -9.44 1.73 -11.99
C SER A 155 -8.35 1.05 -11.14
N VAL A 156 -8.53 1.03 -9.82
CA VAL A 156 -7.61 0.37 -8.88
C VAL A 156 -7.77 -1.15 -8.96
N GLN A 157 -8.99 -1.66 -9.09
CA GLN A 157 -9.24 -3.10 -9.26
C GLN A 157 -8.55 -3.65 -10.51
N GLN A 158 -8.77 -3.02 -11.67
CA GLN A 158 -8.19 -3.44 -12.94
C GLN A 158 -6.65 -3.37 -12.95
N LYS A 159 -6.08 -2.42 -12.21
CA LYS A 159 -4.63 -2.21 -12.05
C LYS A 159 -3.94 -3.39 -11.34
N TYR A 160 -4.54 -3.93 -10.28
CA TYR A 160 -3.97 -5.03 -9.49
C TYR A 160 -4.37 -6.42 -9.98
N ASP A 161 -5.50 -6.55 -10.68
CA ASP A 161 -5.84 -7.78 -11.37
C ASP A 161 -4.81 -8.13 -12.47
N LEU A 162 -4.20 -7.12 -13.11
CA LEU A 162 -3.11 -7.30 -14.09
C LEU A 162 -1.74 -7.54 -13.46
N SER A 163 -1.44 -6.93 -12.30
CA SER A 163 -0.13 -7.09 -11.63
C SER A 163 0.02 -8.44 -10.92
N THR A 164 -1.10 -9.08 -10.56
CA THR A 164 -1.12 -10.44 -10.00
C THR A 164 -0.59 -11.49 -10.99
N TYR A 165 -0.65 -11.23 -12.30
CA TYR A 165 -0.16 -12.14 -13.35
C TYR A 165 1.17 -11.72 -13.99
N ALA A 166 1.71 -10.54 -13.65
CA ALA A 166 2.99 -10.07 -14.16
C ALA A 166 4.14 -10.52 -13.24
N SER A 167 4.38 -11.82 -13.16
CA SER A 167 5.61 -12.38 -12.58
C SER A 167 6.10 -13.55 -13.43
N SER A 168 6.89 -13.20 -14.44
CA SER A 168 7.96 -14.01 -15.03
C SER A 168 8.96 -13.08 -15.67
#